data_AF-A0A9J6G9Y4-F1
#
_entry.id   AF-A0A9J6G9Y4-F1
#
_cell.length_a   1.000
_cell.length_b   1.000
_cell.length_c   1.000
_cell.angle_alpha   90.00
_cell.angle_beta   90.00
_cell.angle_gamma   90.00
#
_symmetry.space_group_name_H-M   'P 1'
#
loop_
_entity.id
_entity.type
_entity.pdbx_description
1 polymer ?
#
loop_
_entity_poly.entity_id
_entity_poly.type
_entity_poly.pdbx_seq_one_letter_code
_entity_poly.pdbx_strand_id
1 'polypeptide(L)'
;MTTTPLLGAAALGSVRRCRQSIVLQLLMFWALFWRQPGASAEPNQNYAVNVALLFLLPVNITSLCGGHRTVVPLYKQIDGAVLTAEEDQNPDCTVTFQTRSIVQRLQLRFDRLALDCNEHLVIFDGAHATGQHMADLTCETPISDVGTLLTQSNYVTLKYTSDQSSTLTQDRGFKLIITAIKEGQLHHTEQELPCREFKCGNGFCISSNLTCDGVNHCGDNSDETGSAACVGQ
;
A
#
# COMPACT_ATOMS: atom_id res chain seq x y z
N MET A 1 -79.23 14.17 23.63
CA MET A 1 -79.02 15.40 24.43
C MET A 1 -77.52 15.69 24.37
N THR A 2 -76.98 16.39 23.36
CA THR A 2 -76.88 17.87 23.27
C THR A 2 -76.50 18.49 24.62
N THR A 3 -75.35 19.15 24.80
CA THR A 3 -74.96 20.42 24.15
C THR A 3 -73.43 20.68 24.14
N THR A 4 -72.96 21.22 23.00
CA THR A 4 -71.78 22.10 22.75
C THR A 4 -71.80 23.40 23.60
N PRO A 5 -70.90 24.44 23.50
CA PRO A 5 -69.91 24.78 22.42
C PRO A 5 -68.57 25.54 22.75
N LEU A 6 -67.73 25.72 21.69
CA LEU A 6 -66.87 26.89 21.26
C LEU A 6 -65.64 27.30 22.14
N LEU A 7 -64.49 27.84 21.67
CA LEU A 7 -64.06 28.54 20.45
C LEU A 7 -62.49 28.66 20.41
N GLY A 8 -61.88 28.88 19.23
CA GLY A 8 -60.57 29.56 19.04
C GLY A 8 -59.51 28.72 18.31
N ALA A 9 -59.36 28.73 16.98
CA ALA A 9 -58.88 29.77 16.03
C ALA A 9 -57.35 29.94 15.91
N ALA A 10 -56.88 29.87 14.65
CA ALA A 10 -55.63 30.39 14.06
C ALA A 10 -54.32 29.65 14.45
N ALA A 11 -53.28 29.48 13.61
CA ALA A 11 -52.95 29.93 12.26
C ALA A 11 -51.89 29.00 11.63
N LEU A 12 -51.88 28.94 10.30
CA LEU A 12 -50.75 28.50 9.48
C LEU A 12 -49.53 29.43 9.66
N GLY A 13 -48.32 28.87 9.68
CA GLY A 13 -47.09 29.66 9.76
C GLY A 13 -45.82 28.89 9.41
N SER A 14 -45.46 28.93 8.12
CA SER A 14 -44.17 28.53 7.58
C SER A 14 -43.02 29.30 8.24
N VAL A 15 -42.07 28.60 8.87
CA VAL A 15 -40.82 29.23 9.36
C VAL A 15 -39.82 29.27 8.22
N ARG A 16 -39.78 30.43 7.54
CA ARG A 16 -38.68 30.85 6.67
C ARG A 16 -37.48 31.28 7.52
N ARG A 17 -36.30 30.86 7.07
CA ARG A 17 -34.96 31.49 7.18
C ARG A 17 -34.65 32.25 8.47
N CYS A 18 -33.68 31.73 9.23
CA CYS A 18 -32.72 32.55 9.94
C CYS A 18 -31.41 32.59 9.14
N ARG A 19 -31.08 33.75 8.59
CA ARG A 19 -29.81 34.08 7.91
C ARG A 19 -29.15 35.15 8.77
N GLN A 20 -28.10 34.81 9.53
CA GLN A 20 -27.13 35.74 10.13
C GLN A 20 -25.95 34.87 10.62
N SER A 21 -24.84 34.86 9.88
CA SER A 21 -23.65 35.70 10.09
C SER A 21 -22.63 35.02 11.03
N ILE A 22 -21.77 34.17 10.45
CA ILE A 22 -20.54 33.67 11.09
C ILE A 22 -19.39 34.06 10.18
N VAL A 23 -19.06 35.35 10.20
CA VAL A 23 -17.83 35.90 9.64
C VAL A 23 -17.23 36.78 10.73
N LEU A 24 -16.81 36.20 11.86
CA LEU A 24 -15.90 36.84 12.82
C LEU A 24 -15.42 35.93 13.97
N GLN A 25 -14.76 34.79 13.70
CA GLN A 25 -14.00 34.08 14.76
C GLN A 25 -12.76 33.36 14.19
N LEU A 26 -11.88 34.09 13.50
CA LEU A 26 -10.65 33.51 12.91
C LEU A 26 -9.37 34.34 13.06
N LEU A 27 -9.30 35.32 13.99
CA LEU A 27 -8.10 36.15 14.16
C LEU A 27 -7.77 36.45 15.63
N MET A 28 -7.49 35.43 16.45
CA MET A 28 -6.92 35.70 17.78
C MET A 28 -6.11 34.57 18.44
N PHE A 29 -5.48 33.69 17.65
CA PHE A 29 -4.60 32.64 18.20
C PHE A 29 -3.20 32.55 17.53
N TRP A 30 -2.76 33.61 16.84
CA TRP A 30 -1.44 33.63 16.17
C TRP A 30 -0.40 34.55 16.82
N ALA A 31 -0.72 35.22 17.94
CA ALA A 31 0.09 36.34 18.44
C ALA A 31 0.78 36.11 19.81
N LEU A 32 0.98 34.87 20.27
CA LEU A 32 1.63 34.61 21.58
C LEU A 32 2.73 33.54 21.61
N PHE A 33 3.23 33.05 20.47
CA PHE A 33 4.32 32.04 20.50
C PHE A 33 5.51 32.29 19.56
N TRP A 34 5.81 33.56 19.25
CA TRP A 34 7.09 33.92 18.64
C TRP A 34 7.67 35.18 19.27
N ARG A 35 8.46 34.98 20.33
CA ARG A 35 9.43 35.97 20.80
C ARG A 35 10.69 35.27 21.31
N GLN A 36 11.61 35.02 20.39
CA GLN A 36 13.05 35.02 20.67
C GLN A 36 13.77 35.76 19.51
N PRO A 37 14.75 36.64 19.82
CA PRO A 37 15.46 37.45 18.85
C PRO A 37 16.73 36.72 18.35
N GLY A 38 17.03 36.85 17.05
CA GLY A 38 18.28 36.30 16.49
C GLY A 38 18.17 35.99 15.00
N ALA A 39 17.86 37.00 14.20
CA ALA A 39 17.90 36.90 12.75
C ALA A 39 19.32 37.22 12.24
N SER A 40 19.98 36.24 11.63
CA SER A 40 20.98 36.49 10.59
C SER A 40 20.50 35.83 9.30
N ALA A 41 20.66 36.56 8.21
CA ALA A 41 19.93 36.50 6.96
C ALA A 41 19.99 35.18 6.16
N GLU A 42 18.92 34.99 5.39
CA GLU A 42 18.68 34.21 4.16
C GLU A 42 19.89 34.10 3.18
N PRO A 43 19.94 33.15 2.20
CA PRO A 43 18.78 32.72 1.39
C PRO A 43 18.70 31.26 0.90
N ASN A 44 17.48 30.74 0.81
CA ASN A 44 16.78 30.46 -0.46
C ASN A 44 15.55 29.56 -0.21
N GLN A 45 14.43 30.24 -0.02
CA GLN A 45 13.08 29.73 0.08
C GLN A 45 12.60 29.27 -1.32
N ASN A 46 12.79 28.00 -1.71
CA ASN A 46 12.18 27.49 -2.96
C ASN A 46 12.07 25.94 -3.09
N TYR A 47 11.92 25.19 -1.99
CA TYR A 47 11.55 23.76 -2.08
C TYR A 47 10.68 23.31 -0.89
N ALA A 48 9.54 23.98 -0.68
CA ALA A 48 8.48 23.44 0.17
C ALA A 48 7.34 22.95 -0.73
N VAL A 49 7.65 22.01 -1.63
CA VAL A 49 6.63 21.29 -2.40
C VAL A 49 6.07 20.22 -1.46
N ASN A 50 4.95 20.55 -0.80
CA ASN A 50 3.91 19.68 -0.26
C ASN A 50 4.22 18.16 -0.18
N VAL A 51 5.11 17.77 0.75
CA VAL A 51 5.49 16.35 1.00
C VAL A 51 4.32 15.54 1.57
N ALA A 52 3.26 16.20 2.06
CA ALA A 52 2.08 15.54 2.64
C ALA A 52 1.17 14.87 1.59
N LEU A 53 1.26 15.22 0.30
CA LEU A 53 0.42 14.62 -0.75
C LEU A 53 1.07 13.41 -1.46
N LEU A 54 2.35 13.15 -1.24
CA LEU A 54 3.07 12.02 -1.86
C LEU A 54 2.79 10.66 -1.20
N PHE A 55 2.10 10.63 -0.05
CA PHE A 55 1.78 9.41 0.69
C PHE A 55 0.43 8.77 0.33
N LEU A 56 -0.36 9.37 -0.59
CA LEU A 56 -1.74 8.94 -0.87
C LEU A 56 -1.99 8.46 -2.31
N LEU A 57 -0.96 8.41 -3.16
CA LEU A 57 -1.09 7.76 -4.46
C LEU A 57 -0.76 6.27 -4.28
N PRO A 58 -1.56 5.33 -4.83
CA PRO A 58 -1.14 3.94 -4.91
C PRO A 58 0.16 3.93 -5.72
N VAL A 59 1.29 3.76 -5.03
CA VAL A 59 2.58 3.71 -5.70
C VAL A 59 2.59 2.40 -6.46
N ASN A 60 2.31 2.46 -7.75
CA ASN A 60 2.59 1.35 -8.66
C ASN A 60 4.12 1.28 -8.79
N ILE A 61 4.75 0.63 -7.81
CA ILE A 61 6.20 0.46 -7.76
C ILE A 61 6.52 -0.59 -8.81
N THR A 62 6.99 -0.15 -9.98
CA THR A 62 7.31 -1.05 -11.08
C THR A 62 8.77 -1.52 -11.04
N SER A 63 9.70 -0.68 -10.61
CA SER A 63 11.11 -1.05 -10.41
C SER A 63 11.41 -1.22 -8.91
N LEU A 64 12.16 -2.28 -8.57
CA LEU A 64 12.57 -2.54 -7.19
C LEU A 64 13.40 -1.37 -6.63
N CYS A 65 14.35 -0.86 -7.41
CA CYS A 65 15.41 0.03 -6.91
C CYS A 65 15.45 1.43 -7.56
N GLY A 66 14.42 1.79 -8.34
CA GLY A 66 14.26 3.01 -9.13
C GLY A 66 15.13 4.20 -8.74
N GLY A 67 16.32 4.30 -9.34
CA GLY A 67 17.23 5.46 -9.39
C GLY A 67 17.69 6.09 -8.06
N HIS A 68 17.18 5.64 -6.91
CA HIS A 68 17.39 6.31 -5.64
C HIS A 68 18.66 5.74 -4.99
N ARG A 69 19.78 6.46 -5.14
CA ARG A 69 21.07 6.17 -4.49
C ARG A 69 21.00 6.43 -2.98
N THR A 70 20.02 5.87 -2.29
CA THR A 70 19.92 5.97 -0.83
C THR A 70 20.50 4.76 -0.15
N VAL A 71 21.50 5.04 0.67
CA VAL A 71 22.13 4.14 1.65
C VAL A 71 21.18 3.82 2.82
N VAL A 72 19.87 4.07 2.68
CA VAL A 72 18.87 3.97 3.76
C VAL A 72 17.76 3.00 3.34
N PRO A 73 17.35 2.05 4.20
CA PRO A 73 16.26 1.13 3.91
C PRO A 73 14.99 1.92 3.56
N LEU A 74 14.48 1.70 2.35
CA LEU A 74 13.24 2.30 1.88
C LEU A 74 12.08 1.52 2.50
N TYR A 75 11.43 2.10 3.51
CA TYR A 75 10.17 1.57 4.06
C TYR A 75 9.01 2.02 3.19
N LYS A 76 8.29 1.06 2.60
CA LYS A 76 7.12 1.33 1.75
C LYS A 76 5.90 0.59 2.27
N GLN A 77 4.82 1.33 2.56
CA GLN A 77 3.52 0.75 2.87
C GLN A 77 2.82 0.35 1.57
N ILE A 78 2.34 -0.89 1.49
CA ILE A 78 1.68 -1.42 0.29
C ILE A 78 0.44 -2.25 0.66
N ASP A 79 -0.56 -2.22 -0.22
CA ASP A 79 -1.59 -3.26 -0.28
C ASP A 79 -1.23 -4.32 -1.32
N GLY A 80 -0.63 -3.90 -2.43
CA GLY A 80 -0.13 -4.75 -3.49
C GLY A 80 0.92 -3.99 -4.31
N ALA A 81 1.88 -4.70 -4.87
CA ALA A 81 2.91 -4.15 -5.74
C ALA A 81 3.41 -5.19 -6.74
N VAL A 82 3.79 -4.74 -7.93
CA VAL A 82 4.42 -5.58 -8.97
C VAL A 82 5.82 -5.08 -9.24
N LEU A 83 6.80 -5.75 -8.65
CA LEU A 83 8.21 -5.37 -8.74
C LEU A 83 8.87 -6.09 -9.90
N THR A 84 9.57 -5.32 -10.72
CA THR A 84 10.44 -5.81 -11.80
C THR A 84 11.87 -5.34 -11.59
N ALA A 85 12.82 -6.13 -12.06
CA ALA A 85 14.25 -5.79 -12.07
C ALA A 85 14.76 -5.58 -13.51
N GLU A 86 13.98 -4.89 -14.35
CA GLU A 86 14.30 -4.77 -15.78
C GLU A 86 15.28 -3.64 -16.13
N GLU A 87 15.61 -2.72 -15.22
CA GLU A 87 16.50 -1.60 -15.55
C GLU A 87 17.03 -0.89 -14.28
N ASP A 88 17.74 -1.60 -13.40
CA ASP A 88 18.22 -1.03 -12.15
C ASP A 88 19.68 -0.53 -12.24
N GLN A 89 19.87 0.78 -12.06
CA GLN A 89 21.18 1.44 -11.96
C GLN A 89 21.92 1.19 -10.63
N ASN A 90 21.26 0.50 -9.69
CA ASN A 90 21.82 0.23 -8.36
C ASN A 90 22.06 -1.28 -8.20
N PRO A 91 23.34 -1.71 -8.15
CA PRO A 91 23.69 -3.13 -8.07
C PRO A 91 23.38 -3.73 -6.70
N ASP A 92 23.36 -2.95 -5.61
CA ASP A 92 23.12 -3.45 -4.26
C ASP A 92 22.00 -2.64 -3.61
N CYS A 93 20.86 -3.28 -3.41
CA CYS A 93 19.63 -2.62 -3.06
C CYS A 93 18.87 -3.42 -2.02
N THR A 94 18.48 -2.76 -0.93
CA THR A 94 17.65 -3.34 0.13
C THR A 94 16.40 -2.50 0.33
N VAL A 95 15.23 -3.11 0.15
CA VAL A 95 13.92 -2.46 0.27
C VAL A 95 13.06 -3.24 1.25
N THR A 96 12.37 -2.52 2.12
CA THR A 96 11.47 -3.11 3.12
C THR A 96 10.04 -2.67 2.87
N PHE A 97 9.15 -3.63 2.69
CA PHE A 97 7.73 -3.40 2.57
C PHE A 97 7.03 -3.69 3.88
N GLN A 98 5.96 -2.95 4.15
CA GLN A 98 5.10 -3.14 5.29
C GLN A 98 3.64 -3.12 4.85
N THR A 99 2.80 -3.95 5.47
CA THR A 99 1.35 -3.86 5.29
C THR A 99 0.78 -2.64 6.04
N ARG A 100 -0.41 -2.17 5.63
CA ARG A 100 -1.11 -1.09 6.38
C ARG A 100 -1.60 -1.54 7.76
N SER A 101 -1.83 -2.83 7.94
CA SER A 101 -2.32 -3.38 9.20
C SER A 101 -1.43 -4.50 9.73
N ILE A 102 -1.15 -4.48 11.03
CA ILE A 102 -0.35 -5.51 11.71
C ILE A 102 -0.97 -6.91 11.68
N VAL A 103 -2.28 -7.03 11.40
CA VAL A 103 -2.96 -8.33 11.25
C VAL A 103 -2.84 -8.89 9.83
N GLN A 104 -2.37 -8.09 8.88
CA GLN A 104 -2.08 -8.54 7.52
C GLN A 104 -0.66 -9.10 7.46
N ARG A 105 -0.46 -10.00 6.51
CA ARG A 105 0.82 -10.60 6.13
C ARG A 105 1.05 -10.36 4.64
N LEU A 106 2.24 -10.67 4.14
CA LEU A 106 2.58 -10.50 2.73
C LEU A 106 2.65 -11.86 2.05
N GLN A 107 1.94 -11.99 0.94
CA GLN A 107 2.09 -13.06 -0.03
C GLN A 107 3.02 -12.59 -1.13
N LEU A 108 4.04 -13.39 -1.44
CA LEU A 108 5.01 -13.14 -2.49
C LEU A 108 4.90 -14.26 -3.54
N ARG A 109 4.77 -13.87 -4.81
CA ARG A 109 4.68 -14.80 -5.93
C ARG A 109 5.46 -14.28 -7.12
N PHE A 110 6.28 -15.14 -7.71
CA PHE A 110 6.98 -14.82 -8.95
C PHE A 110 6.11 -15.21 -10.15
N ASP A 111 5.88 -14.27 -11.06
CA ASP A 111 5.37 -14.55 -12.39
C ASP A 111 6.52 -14.92 -13.35
N ARG A 112 7.70 -14.35 -13.12
CA ARG A 112 8.93 -14.62 -13.87
C ARG A 112 10.12 -14.57 -12.91
N LEU A 113 11.07 -15.47 -13.07
CA LEU A 113 12.33 -15.50 -12.32
C LEU A 113 13.42 -16.04 -13.25
N ALA A 114 14.34 -15.17 -13.66
CA ALA A 114 15.45 -15.48 -14.54
C ALA A 114 16.66 -14.61 -14.13
N LEU A 115 17.29 -14.99 -13.02
CA LEU A 115 18.45 -14.30 -12.47
C LEU A 115 19.73 -14.72 -13.21
N ASP A 116 20.69 -13.80 -13.31
CA ASP A 116 22.09 -14.18 -13.58
C ASP A 116 22.77 -14.82 -12.38
N CYS A 117 23.84 -15.59 -12.61
CA CYS A 117 24.55 -16.27 -11.53
C CYS A 117 25.35 -15.29 -10.67
N ASN A 118 25.57 -14.07 -11.18
CA ASN A 118 26.10 -12.97 -10.39
C ASN A 118 25.00 -12.13 -9.72
N GLU A 119 23.73 -12.50 -9.92
CA GLU A 119 22.57 -11.86 -9.29
C GLU A 119 22.03 -12.71 -8.14
N HIS A 120 21.65 -12.02 -7.07
CA HIS A 120 21.23 -12.62 -5.82
C HIS A 120 20.01 -11.90 -5.27
N LEU A 121 18.90 -12.61 -5.08
CA LEU A 121 17.69 -12.06 -4.45
C LEU A 121 17.40 -12.81 -3.16
N VAL A 122 17.61 -12.14 -2.02
CA VAL A 122 17.33 -12.69 -0.69
C VAL A 122 16.08 -12.06 -0.12
N ILE A 123 15.20 -12.90 0.42
CA ILE A 123 13.92 -12.52 1.00
C ILE A 123 13.93 -12.78 2.49
N PHE A 124 13.64 -11.76 3.30
CA PHE A 124 13.61 -11.83 4.75
C PHE A 124 12.20 -11.55 5.29
N ASP A 125 11.73 -12.39 6.21
CA ASP A 125 10.47 -12.20 6.96
C ASP A 125 10.69 -11.20 8.11
N GLY A 126 10.83 -9.93 7.77
CA GLY A 126 11.03 -8.90 8.78
C GLY A 126 11.44 -7.55 8.20
N ALA A 127 11.67 -6.60 9.10
CA ALA A 127 11.97 -5.21 8.76
C ALA A 127 13.44 -4.95 8.38
N HIS A 128 14.31 -5.96 8.41
CA HIS A 128 15.74 -5.82 8.16
C HIS A 128 16.30 -7.04 7.42
N ALA A 129 17.33 -6.82 6.59
CA ALA A 129 18.07 -7.86 5.85
C ALA A 129 19.15 -8.53 6.73
N THR A 130 18.75 -9.05 7.89
CA THR A 130 19.67 -9.65 8.87
C THR A 130 19.10 -10.94 9.45
N GLY A 131 19.94 -11.97 9.59
CA GLY A 131 19.55 -13.24 10.19
C GLY A 131 19.09 -14.29 9.18
N GLN A 132 18.16 -15.15 9.60
CA GLN A 132 17.62 -16.22 8.75
C GLN A 132 16.74 -15.61 7.65
N HIS A 133 16.97 -16.03 6.40
CA HIS A 133 16.16 -15.64 5.25
C HIS A 133 15.07 -16.70 4.98
N MET A 134 13.95 -16.25 4.41
CA MET A 134 12.88 -17.13 3.92
C MET A 134 13.30 -17.84 2.63
N ALA A 135 13.97 -17.11 1.75
CA ALA A 135 14.41 -17.61 0.46
C ALA A 135 15.70 -16.89 0.03
N ASP A 136 16.55 -17.63 -0.65
CA ASP A 136 17.79 -17.19 -1.27
C ASP A 136 17.73 -17.68 -2.72
N LEU A 137 17.53 -16.75 -3.65
CA LEU A 137 17.25 -17.03 -5.05
C LEU A 137 18.47 -16.68 -5.90
N THR A 138 18.87 -17.63 -6.74
CA THR A 138 20.03 -17.54 -7.64
C THR A 138 19.63 -17.97 -9.06
N CYS A 139 20.57 -17.97 -10.01
CA CYS A 139 20.35 -18.50 -11.36
C CYS A 139 20.01 -20.00 -11.41
N GLU A 140 20.36 -20.76 -10.37
CA GLU A 140 20.09 -22.20 -10.30
C GLU A 140 18.70 -22.49 -9.72
N THR A 141 18.01 -21.49 -9.17
CA THR A 141 16.72 -21.64 -8.52
C THR A 141 15.60 -21.59 -9.56
N PRO A 142 14.93 -22.71 -9.87
CA PRO A 142 13.79 -22.67 -10.78
C PRO A 142 12.58 -22.06 -10.08
N ILE A 143 11.74 -21.36 -10.84
CA ILE A 143 10.52 -20.71 -10.32
C ILE A 143 9.55 -21.71 -9.65
N SER A 144 9.54 -22.97 -10.11
CA SER A 144 8.71 -24.05 -9.56
C SER A 144 9.00 -24.35 -8.10
N ASP A 145 10.26 -24.19 -7.69
CA ASP A 145 10.71 -24.61 -6.36
C ASP A 145 10.46 -23.52 -5.32
N VAL A 146 10.32 -22.26 -5.75
CA VAL A 146 10.01 -21.13 -4.88
C VAL A 146 8.54 -21.15 -4.44
N GLY A 147 7.63 -21.45 -5.36
CA GLY A 147 6.20 -21.48 -5.09
C GLY A 147 5.65 -20.12 -4.60
N THR A 148 4.62 -20.18 -3.74
CA THR A 148 4.06 -18.99 -3.08
C THR A 148 4.65 -18.87 -1.68
N LEU A 149 5.30 -17.74 -1.39
CA LEU A 149 5.89 -17.47 -0.09
C LEU A 149 4.93 -16.62 0.75
N LEU A 150 4.68 -17.04 1.99
CA LEU A 150 3.82 -16.31 2.93
C LEU A 150 4.66 -15.88 4.13
N THR A 151 4.68 -14.57 4.41
CA THR A 151 5.35 -14.05 5.60
C THR A 151 4.55 -14.35 6.85
N GLN A 152 5.22 -14.47 7.99
CA GLN A 152 4.62 -14.53 9.32
C GLN A 152 4.46 -13.12 9.90
N SER A 153 5.40 -12.23 9.60
CA SER A 153 5.36 -10.83 10.02
C SER A 153 4.60 -9.95 9.02
N ASN A 154 4.33 -8.72 9.45
CA ASN A 154 3.72 -7.68 8.63
C ASN A 154 4.76 -6.87 7.81
N TYR A 155 6.01 -7.35 7.76
CA TYR A 155 7.12 -6.77 7.03
C TYR A 155 7.77 -7.82 6.11
N VAL A 156 8.32 -7.37 4.99
CA VAL A 156 9.22 -8.18 4.18
C VAL A 156 10.37 -7.31 3.72
N THR A 157 11.59 -7.82 3.82
CA THR A 157 12.77 -7.13 3.30
C THR A 157 13.34 -7.92 2.14
N LEU A 158 13.53 -7.25 1.01
CA LEU A 158 14.16 -7.78 -0.18
C LEU A 158 15.54 -7.17 -0.31
N LYS A 159 16.55 -8.03 -0.43
CA LYS A 159 17.91 -7.62 -0.78
C LYS A 159 18.25 -8.18 -2.15
N TYR A 160 18.41 -7.29 -3.13
CA TYR A 160 18.85 -7.64 -4.47
C TYR A 160 20.28 -7.15 -4.67
N THR A 161 21.17 -8.07 -5.03
CA THR A 161 22.58 -7.78 -5.36
C THR A 161 22.85 -8.24 -6.79
N SER A 162 23.48 -7.40 -7.59
CA SER A 162 23.86 -7.61 -8.99
C SER A 162 25.24 -6.98 -9.21
N ASP A 163 25.97 -7.43 -10.21
CA ASP A 163 27.26 -6.87 -10.61
C ASP A 163 27.16 -5.83 -11.74
N GLN A 164 25.94 -5.43 -12.12
CA GLN A 164 25.64 -4.55 -13.27
C GLN A 164 26.12 -5.09 -14.63
N SER A 165 26.27 -6.42 -14.77
CA SER A 165 26.55 -7.06 -16.06
C SER A 165 25.30 -7.66 -16.70
N SER A 166 24.12 -7.06 -16.50
CA SER A 166 22.91 -7.41 -17.24
C SER A 166 23.01 -6.88 -18.68
N THR A 167 23.76 -7.60 -19.51
CA THR A 167 23.68 -7.44 -20.97
C THR A 167 22.20 -7.49 -21.36
N LEU A 168 21.74 -6.45 -22.04
CA LEU A 168 20.36 -6.13 -22.45
C LEU A 168 19.65 -7.28 -23.20
N THR A 169 19.27 -8.33 -22.51
CA THR A 169 18.35 -9.35 -23.03
C THR A 169 17.03 -9.22 -22.28
N GLN A 170 15.97 -8.97 -23.02
CA GLN A 170 14.61 -8.68 -22.55
C GLN A 170 13.99 -9.77 -21.64
N ASP A 171 14.63 -10.94 -21.54
CA ASP A 171 14.13 -12.10 -20.80
C ASP A 171 14.78 -12.30 -19.41
N ARG A 172 15.67 -11.40 -18.96
CA ARG A 172 16.33 -11.50 -17.64
C ARG A 172 15.61 -10.69 -16.56
N GLY A 173 15.92 -11.01 -15.31
CA GLY A 173 15.36 -10.39 -14.13
C GLY A 173 14.16 -11.17 -13.58
N PHE A 174 13.31 -10.50 -12.83
CA PHE A 174 12.13 -11.12 -12.22
C PHE A 174 10.93 -10.19 -12.29
N LYS A 175 9.75 -10.80 -12.23
CA LYS A 175 8.47 -10.12 -11.97
C LYS A 175 7.88 -10.72 -10.71
N LEU A 176 7.95 -9.96 -9.62
CA LEU A 176 7.50 -10.35 -8.29
C LEU A 176 6.22 -9.59 -7.95
N ILE A 177 5.16 -10.33 -7.67
CA ILE A 177 3.90 -9.80 -7.15
C ILE A 177 3.93 -9.96 -5.64
N ILE A 178 3.76 -8.84 -4.94
CA ILE A 178 3.63 -8.80 -3.48
C ILE A 178 2.23 -8.31 -3.15
N THR A 179 1.51 -9.04 -2.31
CA THR A 179 0.14 -8.69 -1.91
C THR A 179 0.01 -8.75 -0.40
N ALA A 180 -0.54 -7.71 0.21
CA ALA A 180 -0.97 -7.71 1.60
C ALA A 180 -2.26 -8.53 1.72
N ILE A 181 -2.17 -9.68 2.38
CA ILE A 181 -3.27 -10.61 2.59
C ILE A 181 -3.69 -10.62 4.05
N LYS A 182 -4.96 -10.96 4.28
CA LYS A 182 -5.49 -11.30 5.59
C LYS A 182 -6.14 -12.67 5.52
N GLU A 183 -5.84 -13.54 6.47
CA GLU A 183 -6.49 -14.85 6.55
C GLU A 183 -7.97 -14.69 6.91
N GLY A 184 -8.86 -15.15 6.01
CA GLY A 184 -10.30 -15.03 6.18
C GLY A 184 -10.91 -16.11 7.09
N GLN A 185 -10.14 -17.14 7.48
CA GLN A 185 -10.63 -18.28 8.25
C GLN A 185 -9.60 -18.81 9.26
N LEU A 186 -9.35 -18.06 10.34
CA LEU A 186 -8.68 -18.62 11.51
C LEU A 186 -9.44 -18.28 12.79
N HIS A 187 -10.66 -18.84 12.92
CA HIS A 187 -11.18 -19.50 14.14
C HIS A 187 -12.70 -19.69 14.08
N HIS A 188 -13.15 -20.87 14.52
CA HIS A 188 -14.54 -21.28 14.73
C HIS A 188 -15.24 -20.58 15.91
N THR A 189 -14.94 -19.31 16.14
CA THR A 189 -15.58 -18.49 17.16
C THR A 189 -16.18 -17.28 16.47
N GLU A 190 -17.45 -16.99 16.76
CA GLU A 190 -18.42 -16.10 16.10
C GLU A 190 -18.04 -14.60 15.97
N GLN A 191 -16.78 -14.31 15.67
CA GLN A 191 -16.29 -13.00 15.26
C GLN A 191 -15.41 -13.20 14.02
N GLU A 192 -16.07 -13.63 12.94
CA GLU A 192 -15.58 -13.39 11.59
C GLU A 192 -15.26 -11.89 11.51
N LEU A 193 -13.99 -11.53 11.32
CA LEU A 193 -13.65 -10.15 10.98
C LEU A 193 -13.83 -10.08 9.47
N PRO A 194 -15.03 -9.73 8.96
CA PRO A 194 -15.39 -9.91 7.56
C PRO A 194 -14.29 -9.30 6.69
N CYS A 195 -13.98 -9.98 5.57
CA CYS A 195 -13.25 -9.33 4.49
C CYS A 195 -14.05 -8.07 4.13
N ARG A 196 -13.62 -6.90 4.62
CA ARG A 196 -14.31 -5.63 4.36
C ARG A 196 -14.13 -5.18 2.91
N GLU A 197 -13.15 -5.76 2.24
CA GLU A 197 -12.73 -5.44 0.89
C GLU A 197 -13.09 -6.61 -0.04
N PHE A 198 -12.11 -7.30 -0.62
CA PHE A 198 -12.35 -8.44 -1.51
C PHE A 198 -11.91 -9.77 -0.88
N LYS A 199 -12.70 -10.82 -1.09
CA LYS A 199 -12.41 -12.19 -0.62
C LYS A 199 -12.02 -13.05 -1.82
N CYS A 200 -10.78 -13.50 -1.85
CA CYS A 200 -10.26 -14.44 -2.82
C CYS A 200 -10.93 -15.82 -2.67
N GLY A 201 -10.95 -16.59 -3.76
CA GLY A 201 -11.49 -17.95 -3.79
C GLY A 201 -10.75 -18.92 -2.84
N ASN A 202 -9.46 -18.69 -2.63
CA ASN A 202 -8.61 -19.42 -1.70
C ASN A 202 -8.79 -19.03 -0.21
N GLY A 203 -9.69 -18.09 0.11
CA GLY A 203 -10.02 -17.72 1.48
C GLY A 203 -9.22 -16.56 2.08
N PHE A 204 -8.28 -15.98 1.34
CA PHE A 204 -7.61 -14.73 1.74
C PHE A 204 -8.48 -13.50 1.44
N CYS A 205 -8.29 -12.43 2.21
CA CYS A 205 -8.81 -11.10 1.88
C CYS A 205 -7.68 -10.21 1.37
N ILE A 206 -7.94 -9.48 0.29
CA ILE A 206 -7.03 -8.48 -0.29
C ILE A 206 -7.73 -7.13 -0.43
N SER A 207 -6.98 -6.09 -0.79
CA SER A 207 -7.59 -4.79 -1.03
C SER A 207 -8.47 -4.80 -2.29
N SER A 208 -9.62 -4.14 -2.21
CA SER A 208 -10.53 -3.99 -3.37
C SER A 208 -9.91 -3.23 -4.54
N ASN A 209 -8.87 -2.43 -4.28
CA ASN A 209 -8.13 -1.71 -5.32
C ASN A 209 -7.25 -2.62 -6.19
N LEU A 210 -7.07 -3.88 -5.79
CA LEU A 210 -6.26 -4.90 -6.49
C LEU A 210 -7.14 -5.87 -7.29
N THR A 211 -8.35 -5.44 -7.63
CA THR A 211 -9.28 -6.26 -8.42
C THR A 211 -9.41 -5.69 -9.82
N CYS A 212 -9.45 -6.57 -10.81
CA CYS A 212 -9.58 -6.22 -12.22
C CYS A 212 -8.44 -5.34 -12.76
N ASP A 213 -7.23 -5.45 -12.19
CA ASP A 213 -6.07 -4.65 -12.57
C ASP A 213 -5.10 -5.39 -13.53
N GLY A 214 -5.47 -6.62 -13.93
CA GLY A 214 -4.68 -7.48 -14.81
C GLY A 214 -3.60 -8.26 -14.08
N VAL A 215 -3.55 -8.21 -12.73
CA VAL A 215 -2.55 -8.87 -11.91
C VAL A 215 -3.23 -9.82 -10.93
N ASN A 216 -2.78 -11.07 -10.91
CA ASN A 216 -3.29 -12.07 -9.98
C ASN A 216 -2.67 -11.90 -8.58
N HIS A 217 -3.28 -11.02 -7.79
CA HIS A 217 -2.95 -10.73 -6.41
C HIS A 217 -3.43 -11.83 -5.46
N CYS A 218 -4.56 -12.48 -5.75
CA CYS A 218 -5.09 -13.58 -4.95
C CYS A 218 -4.22 -14.85 -5.03
N GLY A 219 -3.53 -15.09 -6.14
CA GLY A 219 -2.81 -16.32 -6.47
C GLY A 219 -3.67 -17.35 -7.21
N ASP A 220 -5.00 -17.25 -7.14
CA ASP A 220 -5.97 -18.13 -7.82
C ASP A 220 -6.76 -17.45 -8.96
N ASN A 221 -6.40 -16.21 -9.33
CA ASN A 221 -7.07 -15.33 -10.30
C ASN A 221 -8.52 -14.96 -9.95
N SER A 222 -8.99 -15.18 -8.72
CA SER A 222 -10.38 -14.85 -8.35
C SER A 222 -10.68 -13.35 -8.37
N ASP A 223 -9.66 -12.52 -8.20
CA ASP A 223 -9.63 -11.06 -8.32
C ASP A 223 -9.74 -10.53 -9.76
N GLU A 224 -9.40 -11.35 -10.76
CA GLU A 224 -9.42 -10.97 -12.18
C GLU A 224 -10.56 -11.64 -12.97
N THR A 225 -11.39 -12.43 -12.29
CA THR A 225 -12.49 -13.16 -12.92
C THR A 225 -13.86 -12.57 -12.56
N GLY A 226 -14.93 -13.12 -13.14
CA GLY A 226 -16.30 -12.65 -12.89
C GLY A 226 -16.73 -12.62 -11.41
N SER A 227 -16.02 -13.32 -10.53
CA SER A 227 -16.19 -13.26 -9.06
C SER A 227 -15.93 -11.86 -8.49
N ALA A 228 -15.01 -11.09 -9.10
CA ALA A 228 -14.74 -9.70 -8.78
C ALA A 228 -15.67 -8.71 -9.54
N ALA A 229 -16.62 -9.22 -10.33
CA ALA A 229 -17.53 -8.44 -11.16
C ALA A 229 -16.81 -7.43 -12.08
N CYS A 230 -15.67 -7.82 -12.66
CA CYS A 230 -14.95 -7.01 -13.65
C CYS A 230 -15.85 -6.71 -14.87
N VAL A 231 -16.31 -5.47 -15.00
CA VAL A 231 -17.17 -5.06 -16.13
C VAL A 231 -16.29 -4.66 -17.32
N GLY A 232 -16.11 -5.59 -18.27
CA GLY A 232 -15.64 -5.31 -19.63
C GLY A 232 -14.15 -4.97 -19.81
N GLN A 233 -13.28 -5.99 -19.67
CA GLN A 233 -11.92 -5.95 -20.26
C GLN A 233 -11.97 -6.36 -21.74
#